data_AF-A0A357R6C3-F1
#
_entry.id   AF-A0A357R6C3-F1
#
_cell.length_a   1.000
_cell.length_b   1.000
_cell.length_c   1.000
_cell.angle_alpha   90.00
_cell.angle_beta   90.00
_cell.angle_gamma   90.00
#
_symmetry.space_group_name_H-M   'P 1'
#
loop_
_entity.id
_entity.type
_entity.pdbx_description
1 polymer ?
#
loop_
_entity_poly.entity_id
_entity_poly.type
_entity_poly.pdbx_seq_one_letter_code
_entity_poly.pdbx_strand_id
1 'polypeptide(L)'
;DASDRTVTLENSYIQKVIGAGGEEVVIRTVTLTEDERAKLLTAIAVEWPEFSEKDIRNVENVGPVVGGELLRNALLALLLASVGMVIYISFRFQLKFAVAAMAALLFDAFVVIAAFSVFKLELNSPFVASVLTIVGYSIND
;
A
#
# COMPACT_ATOMS: atom_id res chain seq x y z
N ASP A 1 -19.10 -11.52 22.74
CA ASP A 1 -19.91 -12.36 21.85
C ASP A 1 -19.49 -12.06 20.41
N ALA A 2 -18.40 -12.69 19.95
CA ALA A 2 -17.73 -12.36 18.68
C ALA A 2 -17.42 -13.60 17.83
N SER A 3 -17.97 -14.75 18.20
CA SER A 3 -17.62 -16.07 17.65
C SER A 3 -18.47 -16.50 16.45
N ASP A 4 -19.38 -15.65 15.96
CA ASP A 4 -20.37 -16.02 14.93
C ASP A 4 -20.39 -15.06 13.74
N ARG A 5 -19.22 -14.57 13.29
CA ARG A 5 -19.12 -13.93 11.98
C ARG A 5 -18.75 -14.99 10.94
N THR A 6 -19.50 -15.07 9.85
CA THR A 6 -19.07 -15.83 8.67
C THR A 6 -18.02 -15.00 7.93
N VAL A 7 -16.75 -15.41 8.01
CA VAL A 7 -15.67 -14.74 7.26
C VAL A 7 -15.69 -15.23 5.82
N THR A 8 -16.15 -14.38 4.90
CA THR A 8 -16.06 -14.64 3.47
C THR A 8 -14.69 -14.19 2.94
N LEU A 9 -14.00 -15.07 2.22
CA LEU A 9 -12.69 -14.80 1.62
C LEU A 9 -12.80 -14.07 0.27
N GLU A 10 -13.92 -13.40 0.00
CA GLU A 10 -14.29 -12.86 -1.32
C GLU A 10 -13.30 -11.80 -1.85
N ASN A 11 -12.67 -11.05 -0.94
CA ASN A 11 -11.61 -10.07 -1.26
C ASN A 11 -10.19 -10.61 -1.03
N SER A 12 -10.04 -11.93 -0.93
CA SER A 12 -8.73 -12.56 -0.77
C SER A 12 -8.10 -12.82 -2.13
N TYR A 13 -6.79 -12.63 -2.25
CA TYR A 13 -6.06 -12.96 -3.46
C TYR A 13 -4.78 -13.70 -3.15
N ILE A 14 -4.38 -14.55 -4.09
CA ILE A 14 -3.19 -15.37 -3.99
C ILE A 14 -2.21 -14.87 -5.06
N GLN A 15 -1.01 -14.51 -4.62
CA GLN A 15 0.06 -14.07 -5.50
C GLN A 15 1.26 -15.00 -5.35
N LYS A 16 1.69 -15.60 -6.47
CA LYS A 16 2.98 -16.28 -6.53
C LYS A 16 4.09 -15.22 -6.63
N VAL A 17 5.04 -15.28 -5.71
CA VAL A 17 6.18 -14.38 -5.65
C VAL A 17 7.44 -15.21 -5.79
N ILE A 18 8.41 -14.75 -6.58
CA ILE A 18 9.72 -15.40 -6.70
C ILE A 18 10.64 -14.68 -5.72
N GLY A 19 10.90 -15.31 -4.58
CA GLY A 19 11.80 -14.82 -3.54
C GLY A 19 13.21 -15.34 -3.73
N ALA A 20 14.17 -14.77 -2.99
CA ALA A 20 15.58 -15.21 -3.02
C ALA A 20 15.76 -16.67 -2.58
N GLY A 21 14.77 -17.27 -1.90
CA GLY A 21 14.78 -18.64 -1.40
C GLY A 21 13.85 -19.61 -2.12
N GLY A 22 13.38 -19.30 -3.35
CA GLY A 22 12.51 -20.18 -4.15
C GLY A 22 11.13 -19.61 -4.44
N GLU A 23 10.19 -20.48 -4.83
CA GLU A 23 8.80 -20.09 -5.07
C GLU A 23 8.09 -19.82 -3.74
N GLU A 24 7.61 -18.60 -3.57
CA GLU A 24 6.81 -18.18 -2.43
C GLU A 24 5.38 -17.92 -2.87
N VAL A 25 4.44 -18.13 -1.94
CA VAL A 25 3.03 -17.81 -2.17
C VAL A 25 2.58 -16.85 -1.08
N VAL A 26 2.13 -15.67 -1.50
CA VAL A 26 1.53 -14.67 -0.62
C VAL A 26 0.02 -14.80 -0.71
N ILE A 27 -0.61 -15.10 0.41
CA ILE A 27 -2.05 -15.17 0.55
C ILE A 27 -2.49 -13.93 1.33
N ARG A 28 -3.26 -13.04 0.69
CA ARG A 28 -3.86 -11.89 1.37
C ARG A 28 -5.33 -12.16 1.63
N THR A 29 -5.75 -11.93 2.87
CA THR A 29 -7.14 -12.11 3.30
C THR A 29 -7.66 -10.86 3.98
N VAL A 30 -8.95 -10.86 4.29
CA VAL A 30 -9.52 -9.93 5.27
C VAL A 30 -8.87 -10.13 6.65
N THR A 31 -9.02 -9.15 7.55
CA THR A 31 -8.51 -9.25 8.92
C THR A 31 -9.15 -10.43 9.65
N LEU A 32 -8.35 -11.46 9.89
CA LEU A 32 -8.72 -12.66 10.63
C LEU A 32 -8.39 -12.47 12.11
N THR A 33 -9.27 -12.97 12.97
CA THR A 33 -8.95 -13.24 14.38
C THR A 33 -8.03 -14.45 14.51
N GLU A 34 -7.40 -14.62 15.67
CA GLU A 34 -6.53 -15.78 15.93
C GLU A 34 -7.28 -17.11 15.73
N ASP A 35 -8.54 -17.20 16.17
CA ASP A 35 -9.36 -18.41 16.02
C ASP A 35 -9.72 -18.70 14.55
N GLU A 36 -10.04 -17.66 13.77
CA GLU A 36 -10.34 -17.79 12.34
C GLU A 36 -9.10 -18.18 11.54
N ARG A 37 -7.94 -17.60 11.90
CA ARG A 37 -6.65 -17.95 11.31
C ARG A 37 -6.29 -19.41 11.61
N ALA A 38 -6.48 -19.87 12.84
CA ALA A 38 -6.23 -21.27 13.21
C ALA A 38 -7.09 -22.24 12.38
N LYS A 39 -8.38 -21.92 12.18
CA LYS A 39 -9.28 -22.69 11.29
C LYS A 39 -8.79 -22.71 9.85
N LEU A 40 -8.31 -21.58 9.33
CA LEU A 40 -7.83 -21.45 7.96
C LEU A 40 -6.53 -22.25 7.75
N LEU A 41 -5.59 -22.20 8.70
CA LEU A 41 -4.37 -23.01 8.68
C LEU A 41 -4.67 -24.51 8.79
N THR A 42 -5.64 -24.90 9.63
CA THR A 42 -6.07 -26.29 9.74
C THR A 42 -6.68 -26.79 8.44
N ALA A 43 -7.52 -25.97 7.77
CA ALA A 43 -8.11 -26.32 6.48
C ALA A 43 -7.05 -26.48 5.38
N ILE A 44 -6.02 -25.62 5.36
CA ILE A 44 -4.89 -25.74 4.43
C ILE A 44 -4.11 -27.05 4.68
N ALA A 45 -3.83 -27.37 5.94
CA ALA A 45 -3.09 -28.58 6.30
C ALA A 45 -3.83 -29.89 5.96
N VAL A 46 -5.17 -29.86 5.94
CA VAL A 46 -6.00 -30.99 5.53
C VAL A 46 -5.90 -31.24 4.02
N GLU A 47 -5.94 -30.17 3.21
CA GLU A 47 -5.86 -30.26 1.74
C GLU A 47 -4.42 -30.44 1.23
N TRP A 48 -3.43 -29.92 1.96
CA TRP A 48 -2.00 -30.04 1.66
C TRP A 48 -1.22 -30.59 2.87
N PRO A 49 -1.08 -31.92 2.98
CA PRO A 49 -0.39 -32.56 4.09
C PRO A 49 1.11 -32.23 4.20
N GLU A 50 1.73 -31.79 3.10
CA GLU A 50 3.12 -31.34 3.07
C GLU A 50 3.32 -29.93 3.61
N PHE A 51 2.25 -29.14 3.74
CA PHE A 51 2.30 -27.79 4.29
C PHE A 51 2.39 -27.82 5.81
N SER A 52 3.44 -27.22 6.37
CA SER A 52 3.67 -27.12 7.81
C SER A 52 3.76 -25.66 8.26
N GLU A 53 3.58 -25.42 9.57
CA GLU A 53 3.81 -24.10 10.17
C GLU A 53 5.21 -23.53 9.89
N LYS A 54 6.19 -24.40 9.61
CA LYS A 54 7.56 -24.01 9.24
C LYS A 54 7.67 -23.35 7.86
N ASP A 55 6.67 -23.56 6.99
CA ASP A 55 6.62 -22.96 5.66
C ASP A 55 6.01 -21.54 5.70
N ILE A 56 5.40 -21.16 6.82
CA ILE A 56 4.89 -19.81 7.06
C ILE A 56 6.06 -18.88 7.29
N ARG A 57 6.50 -18.18 6.24
CA ARG A 57 7.63 -17.24 6.32
C ARG A 57 7.31 -15.98 7.11
N ASN A 58 6.13 -15.40 6.92
CA ASN A 58 5.75 -14.15 7.56
C ASN A 58 4.22 -14.03 7.63
N VAL A 59 3.71 -13.44 8.70
CA VAL A 59 2.29 -13.12 8.86
C VAL A 59 2.19 -11.67 9.25
N GLU A 60 1.73 -10.85 8.31
CA GLU A 60 1.57 -9.42 8.52
C GLU A 60 0.08 -9.08 8.56
N ASN A 61 -0.38 -8.66 9.74
CA ASN A 61 -1.68 -8.03 9.87
C ASN A 61 -1.50 -6.53 9.60
N VAL A 62 -1.87 -6.10 8.39
CA VAL A 62 -1.95 -4.67 8.09
C VAL A 62 -3.21 -4.12 8.75
N GLY A 63 -3.08 -3.70 10.01
CA GLY A 63 -4.20 -3.18 10.79
C GLY A 63 -4.68 -1.82 10.26
N PRO A 64 -5.99 -1.52 10.31
CA PRO A 64 -6.54 -0.22 9.93
C PRO A 64 -5.87 0.97 10.66
N VAL A 65 -5.29 0.71 11.84
CA VAL A 65 -4.55 1.70 12.65
C VAL A 65 -3.28 2.19 11.93
N VAL A 66 -2.49 1.28 11.34
CA VAL A 66 -1.27 1.63 10.61
C VAL A 66 -1.61 2.39 9.33
N GLY A 67 -2.67 1.97 8.63
CA GLY A 67 -3.18 2.68 7.46
C GLY A 67 -3.66 4.10 7.77
N GLY A 68 -4.37 4.29 8.89
CA GLY A 68 -4.85 5.59 9.34
C GLY A 68 -3.73 6.56 9.70
N GLU A 69 -2.67 6.08 10.35
CA GLU A 69 -1.50 6.90 10.69
C GLU A 69 -0.68 7.28 9.45
N LEU A 70 -0.47 6.33 8.53
CA LEU A 70 0.15 6.60 7.23
C LEU A 70 -0.63 7.64 6.42
N LEU A 71 -1.97 7.49 6.36
CA LEU A 71 -2.83 8.45 5.67
C LEU A 71 -2.73 9.84 6.29
N ARG A 72 -2.77 9.94 7.62
CA ARG A 72 -2.66 11.22 8.32
C ARG A 72 -1.31 11.89 8.05
N ASN A 73 -0.22 11.13 8.09
CA ASN A 73 1.12 11.64 7.82
C ASN A 73 1.27 12.09 6.36
N ALA A 74 0.71 11.33 5.41
CA ALA A 74 0.69 11.70 4.00
C ALA A 74 -0.09 13.02 3.78
N LEU A 75 -1.25 13.19 4.43
CA LEU A 75 -2.04 14.42 4.34
C LEU A 75 -1.31 15.62 4.94
N LEU A 76 -0.65 15.45 6.09
CA LEU A 76 0.16 16.51 6.71
C LEU A 76 1.35 16.91 5.84
N ALA A 77 2.06 15.93 5.27
CA ALA A 77 3.17 16.19 4.35
C ALA A 77 2.72 16.94 3.09
N LEU A 78 1.60 16.53 2.50
CA LEU A 78 1.00 17.19 1.33
C LEU A 78 0.61 18.64 1.65
N LEU A 79 0.00 18.88 2.79
CA LEU A 79 -0.37 20.23 3.23
C LEU A 79 0.88 21.11 3.39
N LEU A 80 1.91 20.60 4.07
CA LEU A 80 3.15 21.33 4.32
C LEU A 80 3.88 21.66 3.00
N ALA A 81 3.97 20.68 2.09
CA ALA A 81 4.57 20.86 0.77
C ALA A 81 3.78 21.88 -0.07
N SER A 82 2.45 21.82 -0.04
CA SER A 82 1.57 22.76 -0.75
C SER A 82 1.76 24.19 -0.26
N VAL A 83 1.81 24.40 1.06
CA VAL A 83 2.07 25.71 1.66
C VAL A 83 3.46 26.22 1.29
N GLY A 84 4.49 25.38 1.38
CA GLY A 84 5.86 25.72 0.98
C GLY A 84 5.95 26.14 -0.50
N MET A 85 5.26 25.43 -1.39
CA MET A 85 5.15 25.76 -2.81
C MET A 85 4.47 27.11 -3.04
N VAL A 86 3.33 27.36 -2.39
CA VAL A 86 2.61 28.65 -2.51
C VAL A 86 3.50 29.80 -2.03
N ILE A 87 4.20 29.65 -0.91
CA ILE A 87 5.13 30.66 -0.40
C ILE A 87 6.25 30.90 -1.41
N TYR A 88 6.90 29.84 -1.89
CA TYR A 88 7.99 29.94 -2.88
C TYR A 88 7.55 30.68 -4.14
N ILE A 89 6.41 30.30 -4.71
CA ILE A 89 5.87 30.91 -5.93
C ILE A 89 5.48 32.37 -5.68
N SER A 90 4.90 32.68 -4.53
CA SER A 90 4.49 34.05 -4.16
C SER A 90 5.67 35.00 -4.04
N PHE A 91 6.83 34.53 -3.55
CA PHE A 91 8.05 35.34 -3.50
C PHE A 91 8.78 35.41 -4.84
N ARG A 92 8.66 34.37 -5.68
CA ARG A 92 9.45 34.25 -6.92
C ARG A 92 8.76 34.81 -8.16
N PHE A 93 7.42 34.86 -8.21
CA PHE A 93 6.65 35.11 -9.44
C PHE A 93 5.40 36.02 -9.31
N GLN A 94 4.98 36.60 -10.44
CA GLN A 94 3.73 37.39 -10.59
C GLN A 94 2.48 36.48 -10.61
N LEU A 95 1.30 36.98 -10.20
CA LEU A 95 0.02 36.23 -10.04
C LEU A 95 -0.35 35.26 -11.18
N LYS A 96 0.07 35.52 -12.41
CA LYS A 96 -0.16 34.65 -13.58
C LYS A 96 0.52 33.28 -13.44
N PHE A 97 1.65 33.22 -12.75
CA PHE A 97 2.39 31.98 -12.51
C PHE A 97 1.81 31.15 -11.35
N ALA A 98 1.15 31.80 -10.38
CA ALA A 98 0.45 31.09 -9.31
C ALA A 98 -0.69 30.22 -9.85
N VAL A 99 -1.44 30.72 -10.84
CA VAL A 99 -2.52 29.96 -11.49
C VAL A 99 -1.95 28.78 -12.30
N ALA A 100 -0.85 28.99 -13.03
CA ALA A 100 -0.18 27.93 -13.78
C ALA A 100 0.38 26.83 -12.85
N ALA A 101 0.96 27.21 -11.71
CA ALA A 101 1.46 26.26 -10.72
C ALA A 101 0.33 25.48 -10.02
N MET A 102 -0.81 26.13 -9.74
CA MET A 102 -1.99 25.45 -9.20
C MET A 102 -2.54 24.42 -10.19
N ALA A 103 -2.60 24.78 -11.48
CA ALA A 103 -3.02 23.87 -12.54
C ALA A 103 -2.05 22.68 -12.71
N ALA A 104 -0.74 22.93 -12.61
CA ALA A 104 0.28 21.88 -12.65
C ALA A 104 0.15 20.90 -11.46
N LEU A 105 -0.02 21.42 -10.24
CA LEU A 105 -0.24 20.60 -9.05
C LEU A 105 -1.50 19.73 -9.13
N LEU A 106 -2.61 20.30 -9.63
CA LEU A 106 -3.85 19.54 -9.84
C LEU A 106 -3.66 18.44 -10.88
N PHE A 107 -2.91 18.72 -11.95
CA PHE A 107 -2.60 17.72 -12.97
C PHE A 107 -1.75 16.58 -12.41
N ASP A 108 -0.69 16.88 -11.66
CA ASP A 108 0.18 15.87 -11.03
C ASP A 108 -0.63 14.95 -10.10
N ALA A 109 -1.48 15.53 -9.23
CA ALA A 109 -2.35 14.75 -8.35
C ALA A 109 -3.37 13.90 -9.13
N PHE A 110 -3.95 14.46 -10.20
CA PHE A 110 -4.91 13.74 -11.04
C PHE A 110 -4.27 12.55 -11.75
N VAL A 111 -3.07 12.72 -12.33
CA VAL A 111 -2.36 11.64 -13.03
C VAL A 111 -2.03 10.50 -12.08
N VAL A 112 -1.56 10.81 -10.86
CA VAL A 112 -1.31 9.79 -9.84
C VAL A 112 -2.60 9.05 -9.51
N ILE A 113 -3.67 9.76 -9.12
CA ILE A 113 -4.95 9.11 -8.75
C ILE A 113 -5.52 8.28 -9.90
N ALA A 114 -5.47 8.80 -11.13
CA ALA A 114 -5.96 8.10 -12.32
C ALA A 114 -5.16 6.83 -12.59
N ALA A 115 -3.82 6.88 -12.50
CA ALA A 115 -2.97 5.70 -12.64
C ALA A 115 -3.31 4.64 -11.57
N PHE A 116 -3.38 5.04 -10.29
CA PHE A 116 -3.71 4.10 -9.21
C PHE A 116 -5.13 3.52 -9.35
N SER A 117 -6.09 4.32 -9.83
CA SER A 117 -7.47 3.88 -10.06
C SER A 117 -7.60 2.90 -11.24
N VAL A 118 -6.93 3.17 -12.37
CA VAL A 118 -6.98 2.32 -13.57
C VAL A 118 -6.24 1.00 -13.34
N PHE A 119 -5.05 1.05 -12.74
CA PHE A 119 -4.23 -0.13 -12.51
C PHE A 119 -4.60 -0.89 -11.22
N LYS A 120 -5.55 -0.38 -10.43
CA LYS A 120 -5.97 -0.94 -9.12
C LYS A 120 -4.78 -1.30 -8.23
N LEU A 121 -3.72 -0.49 -8.27
CA LEU A 121 -2.49 -0.76 -7.53
C LEU A 121 -2.71 -0.48 -6.05
N GLU A 122 -2.40 -1.45 -5.20
CA GLU A 122 -2.38 -1.26 -3.76
C GLU A 122 -1.11 -0.50 -3.35
N LEU A 123 -1.29 0.70 -2.78
CA LEU A 123 -0.19 1.43 -2.13
C LEU A 123 0.21 0.69 -0.86
N ASN A 124 1.33 -0.02 -0.92
CA ASN A 124 1.99 -0.57 0.25
C ASN A 124 3.37 0.10 0.46
N SER A 125 3.83 0.19 1.71
CA SER A 125 5.12 0.82 2.03
C SER A 125 6.31 0.24 1.23
N PRO A 126 6.40 -1.09 1.00
CA PRO A 126 7.47 -1.65 0.15
C PRO A 126 7.44 -1.13 -1.30
N PHE A 127 6.26 -0.95 -1.87
CA PHE A 127 6.08 -0.42 -3.23
C PHE A 127 6.54 1.04 -3.32
N VAL A 128 6.16 1.88 -2.36
CA VAL A 128 6.61 3.28 -2.31
C VAL A 128 8.13 3.36 -2.17
N ALA A 129 8.72 2.52 -1.31
CA ALA A 129 10.17 2.47 -1.13
C ALA A 129 10.90 2.06 -2.42
N SER A 130 10.42 1.03 -3.12
CA SER A 130 11.04 0.53 -4.36
C SER A 130 10.95 1.53 -5.51
N VAL A 131 9.81 2.22 -5.67
CA VAL A 131 9.69 3.31 -6.65
C VAL A 131 10.65 4.46 -6.32
N LEU A 132 10.77 4.85 -5.04
CA LEU A 132 11.70 5.89 -4.62
C LEU A 132 13.17 5.51 -4.88
N THR A 133 13.53 4.23 -4.68
CA THR A 133 14.86 3.72 -5.01
C THR A 133 15.15 3.80 -6.51
N ILE A 134 14.21 3.38 -7.37
CA ILE A 134 14.37 3.44 -8.83
C ILE A 134 14.52 4.89 -9.29
N VAL A 135 13.65 5.79 -8.83
CA VAL A 135 13.71 7.22 -9.15
C VAL A 135 15.00 7.84 -8.62
N GLY A 136 15.41 7.49 -7.39
CA GLY A 136 16.66 7.95 -6.80
C GLY A 136 17.89 7.50 -7.59
N TYR A 137 17.89 6.27 -8.12
CA TYR A 137 18.94 5.78 -9.00
C TYR A 137 18.90 6.48 -10.37
N SER A 138 17.70 6.73 -10.91
CA SER A 138 17.48 7.36 -12.23
C SER A 138 17.74 8.86 -12.28
N ILE A 139 17.67 9.57 -11.16
CA ILE A 139 18.07 10.99 -11.09
C ILE A 139 19.59 11.13 -10.91
N ASN A 140 20.21 10.10 -10.34
CA ASN A 140 21.65 10.05 -10.14
C ASN A 140 22.42 9.72 -11.43
N ASP A 141 21.74 9.24 -12.47
CA ASP A 141 22.24 9.07 -13.85
C ASP A 141 21.70 10.20 -14.74
#